data_AF-A0A9P6UAL4-F1
#
_entry.id   AF-A0A9P6UAL4-F1
#
_cell.length_a   1.000
_cell.length_b   1.000
_cell.length_c   1.000
_cell.angle_alpha   90.00
_cell.angle_beta   90.00
_cell.angle_gamma   90.00
#
_symmetry.space_group_name_H-M   'P 1'
#
loop_
_entity.id
_entity.type
_entity.pdbx_description
1 polymer ?
#
loop_
_entity_poly.entity_id
_entity_poly.type
_entity_poly.pdbx_seq_one_letter_code
_entity_poly.pdbx_strand_id
1 'polypeptide(L)'
;MDLDEELARRLQEEEYQDLQQEQAAAPDDIHVTDAPFKDLHGAGLCVYQPKAHFCSIRLSEPLLKFRPESDYIDTLLHEMIHAYLFITKAIQDHDGHGEDVKLIPKDSK
;
A
#
# COMPACT_ATOMS: atom_id res chain seq x y z
N MET A 1 38.38 23.13 17.54
CA MET A 1 37.50 22.18 16.85
C MET A 1 36.50 23.07 16.15
N ASP A 2 36.75 23.27 14.86
CA ASP A 2 36.15 24.38 14.11
C ASP A 2 34.69 24.02 13.78
N LEU A 3 33.79 24.98 13.96
CA LEU A 3 32.35 24.79 13.72
C LEU A 3 32.08 24.23 12.32
N ASP A 4 32.92 24.60 11.35
CA ASP A 4 32.84 24.16 9.96
C ASP A 4 33.10 22.66 9.81
N GLU A 5 33.98 22.08 10.63
CA GLU A 5 34.30 20.65 10.59
C GLU A 5 33.21 19.81 11.25
N GLU A 6 32.58 20.34 12.31
CA GLU A 6 31.40 19.74 12.94
C GLU A 6 30.20 19.74 11.99
N LEU A 7 29.97 20.85 11.27
CA LEU A 7 28.91 20.97 10.29
C LEU A 7 29.12 20.01 9.12
N ALA A 8 30.36 19.88 8.62
CA ALA A 8 30.69 18.92 7.57
C ALA A 8 30.42 17.47 8.01
N ARG A 9 30.74 17.11 9.26
CA ARG A 9 30.42 15.77 9.79
C ARG A 9 28.93 15.54 9.91
N ARG A 10 28.14 16.51 10.39
CA ARG A 10 26.69 16.38 10.51
C ARG A 10 26.00 16.28 9.15
N LEU A 11 26.47 17.03 8.16
CA LEU A 11 25.99 16.91 6.78
C LEU A 11 26.35 15.55 6.17
N GLN A 12 27.57 15.06 6.39
CA GLN A 12 27.96 13.71 5.96
C GLN A 12 27.17 12.61 6.68
N GLU A 13 26.86 12.80 7.96
CA GLU A 13 26.01 11.88 8.72
C GLU A 13 24.57 11.91 8.21
N GLU A 14 23.99 13.09 7.95
CA GLU A 14 22.65 13.22 7.36
C GLU A 14 22.59 12.60 5.95
N GLU A 15 23.55 12.89 5.07
CA GLU A 15 23.64 12.26 3.74
C GLU A 15 23.81 10.74 3.84
N TYR A 16 24.60 10.24 4.79
CA TYR A 16 24.77 8.80 4.99
C TYR A 16 23.50 8.14 5.53
N GLN A 17 22.78 8.80 6.45
CA GLN A 17 21.49 8.32 6.95
C GLN A 17 20.42 8.31 5.86
N ASP A 18 20.37 9.34 5.01
CA ASP A 18 19.45 9.40 3.87
C ASP A 18 19.74 8.28 2.85
N LEU A 19 21.01 8.04 2.52
CA LEU A 19 21.43 6.93 1.65
C LEU A 19 21.09 5.55 2.26
N GLN A 20 21.24 5.40 3.58
CA GLN A 20 20.85 4.16 4.26
C GLN A 20 19.33 3.99 4.32
N GLN A 21 18.56 5.07 4.42
CA GLN A 21 17.10 5.04 4.36
C GLN A 21 16.58 4.72 2.95
N GLU A 22 17.27 5.22 1.92
CA GLU A 22 17.00 4.91 0.51
C GLU A 22 17.38 3.46 0.16
N GLN A 23 18.48 2.92 0.72
CA GLN A 23 18.87 1.52 0.55
C GLN A 23 18.07 0.53 1.41
N ALA A 24 17.51 0.96 2.54
CA ALA A 24 16.57 0.15 3.35
C ALA A 24 15.19 0.02 2.69
N ALA A 25 14.90 0.81 1.65
CA ALA A 25 13.66 0.79 0.88
C ALA A 25 13.67 -0.26 -0.25
N ALA A 26 14.05 -1.50 0.05
CA ALA A 26 13.75 -2.66 -0.82
C ALA A 26 13.20 -3.80 0.04
N PRO A 27 11.91 -4.15 -0.15
CA PRO A 27 11.56 -4.94 -1.32
C PRO A 27 10.42 -4.33 -2.16
N ASP A 28 10.63 -4.25 -3.47
CA ASP A 28 9.61 -3.97 -4.51
C ASP A 28 8.61 -5.13 -4.71
N ASP A 29 8.36 -5.93 -3.69
CA ASP A 29 7.56 -7.15 -3.84
C ASP A 29 6.11 -6.83 -3.50
N ILE A 30 5.29 -6.49 -4.50
CA ILE A 30 3.85 -6.65 -4.35
C ILE A 30 3.55 -8.15 -4.45
N HIS A 31 3.20 -8.78 -3.34
CA HIS A 31 2.82 -10.20 -3.35
C HIS A 31 1.32 -10.35 -3.60
N VAL A 32 0.96 -10.93 -4.75
CA VAL A 32 -0.42 -11.20 -5.13
C VAL A 32 -0.74 -12.67 -4.86
N THR A 33 -1.78 -12.93 -4.07
CA THR A 33 -2.28 -14.29 -3.82
C THR A 33 -3.78 -14.40 -4.01
N ASP A 34 -4.23 -15.59 -4.43
CA ASP A 34 -5.64 -15.95 -4.35
C ASP A 34 -5.99 -16.27 -2.89
N ALA A 35 -7.11 -15.73 -2.40
CA ALA A 35 -7.56 -15.94 -1.03
C ALA A 35 -8.87 -16.74 -0.98
N PRO A 36 -8.99 -17.71 -0.04
CA PRO A 36 -10.27 -18.35 0.24
C PRO A 36 -11.27 -17.35 0.83
N PHE A 37 -12.57 -17.54 0.55
CA PHE A 37 -13.68 -16.61 0.85
C PHE A 37 -13.74 -16.04 2.28
N LYS A 38 -13.12 -16.69 3.27
CA LYS A 38 -13.27 -16.33 4.68
C LYS A 38 -12.46 -15.09 5.09
N ASP A 39 -11.54 -14.64 4.26
CA ASP A 39 -10.56 -13.61 4.64
C ASP A 39 -10.77 -12.26 3.92
N LEU A 40 -11.78 -12.14 3.04
CA LEU A 40 -12.06 -10.93 2.25
C LEU A 40 -13.51 -10.47 2.42
N HIS A 41 -13.71 -9.16 2.62
CA HIS A 41 -15.04 -8.51 2.63
C HIS A 41 -15.49 -8.04 1.22
N GLY A 42 -14.70 -8.31 0.17
CA GLY A 42 -14.91 -7.85 -1.20
C GLY A 42 -14.16 -8.71 -2.24
N ALA A 43 -14.01 -8.21 -3.48
CA ALA A 43 -13.34 -8.92 -4.56
C ALA A 43 -11.80 -8.83 -4.51
N GLY A 44 -11.27 -7.78 -3.89
CA GLY A 44 -9.85 -7.53 -3.66
C GLY A 44 -9.58 -6.96 -2.26
N LEU A 45 -8.32 -7.05 -1.81
CA LEU A 45 -7.83 -6.45 -0.58
C LEU A 45 -6.32 -6.21 -0.65
N CYS A 46 -5.90 -4.96 -0.55
CA CYS A 46 -4.51 -4.56 -0.35
C CYS A 46 -4.21 -4.28 1.13
N VAL A 47 -3.15 -4.88 1.66
CA VAL A 47 -2.67 -4.66 3.04
C VAL A 47 -1.23 -4.16 3.00
N TYR A 48 -1.00 -2.95 3.52
CA TYR A 48 0.34 -2.41 3.72
C TYR A 48 0.93 -2.85 5.07
N GLN A 49 2.19 -3.26 5.07
CA GLN A 49 2.97 -3.64 6.25
C GLN A 49 4.09 -2.63 6.46
N PRO A 50 3.89 -1.61 7.32
CA PRO A 50 4.84 -0.49 7.45
C PRO A 50 6.24 -0.89 7.87
N LYS A 51 6.36 -1.93 8.73
CA LYS A 51 7.67 -2.40 9.23
C LYS A 51 8.52 -3.07 8.16
N ALA A 52 7.88 -3.62 7.13
CA ALA A 52 8.54 -4.33 6.04
C ALA A 52 8.51 -3.52 4.73
N HIS A 53 7.91 -2.31 4.74
CA HIS A 53 7.68 -1.49 3.55
C HIS A 53 7.07 -2.27 2.37
N PHE A 54 6.10 -3.13 2.67
CA PHE A 54 5.61 -4.14 1.75
C PHE A 54 4.08 -4.13 1.63
N CYS A 55 3.54 -4.45 0.46
CA CYS A 55 2.11 -4.59 0.20
C CYS A 55 1.75 -6.03 -0.20
N SER A 56 0.71 -6.58 0.42
CA SER A 56 0.08 -7.84 -0.01
C SER A 56 -1.27 -7.56 -0.63
N ILE A 57 -1.49 -8.05 -1.85
CA ILE A 57 -2.77 -8.01 -2.55
C ILE A 57 -3.38 -9.40 -2.52
N ARG A 58 -4.64 -9.47 -2.12
CA ARG A 58 -5.43 -10.71 -2.12
C ARG A 58 -6.65 -10.55 -3.01
N LEU A 59 -6.86 -11.48 -3.93
CA LEU A 59 -8.02 -11.51 -4.81
C LEU A 59 -8.93 -12.69 -4.47
N SER A 60 -10.24 -12.48 -4.54
CA SER A 60 -11.23 -13.49 -4.21
C SER A 60 -11.48 -14.41 -5.40
N GLU A 61 -10.77 -15.55 -5.45
CA GLU A 61 -11.02 -16.62 -6.42
C GLU A 61 -12.52 -16.97 -6.53
N PRO A 62 -13.27 -17.24 -5.44
CA PRO A 62 -14.68 -17.62 -5.56
C PRO A 62 -15.59 -16.54 -6.15
N LEU A 63 -15.21 -15.26 -6.05
CA LEU A 63 -15.97 -14.16 -6.64
C LEU A 63 -15.56 -13.87 -8.09
N LEU A 64 -14.29 -14.04 -8.44
CA LEU A 64 -13.73 -13.62 -9.73
C LEU A 64 -13.65 -14.75 -10.75
N LYS A 65 -13.54 -16.02 -10.34
CA LYS A 65 -13.35 -17.17 -11.25
C LYS A 65 -14.50 -17.38 -12.25
N PHE A 66 -15.70 -16.90 -11.93
CA PHE A 66 -16.88 -16.99 -12.80
C PHE A 66 -17.23 -15.67 -13.49
N ARG A 67 -16.38 -14.66 -13.36
CA ARG A 67 -16.54 -13.35 -14.00
C ARG A 67 -15.73 -13.28 -15.29
N PRO A 68 -16.04 -12.32 -16.19
CA PRO A 68 -15.15 -11.99 -17.29
C PRO A 68 -13.73 -11.68 -16.80
N GLU A 69 -12.73 -11.97 -17.62
CA GLU A 69 -11.32 -11.67 -17.32
C GLU A 69 -11.09 -10.17 -17.02
N SER A 70 -11.88 -9.29 -17.65
CA SER A 70 -11.85 -7.86 -17.37
C SER A 70 -12.10 -7.53 -15.90
N ASP A 71 -13.03 -8.22 -15.23
CA ASP A 71 -13.34 -7.95 -13.83
C ASP A 71 -12.17 -8.34 -12.92
N TYR A 72 -11.43 -9.40 -13.26
CA TYR A 72 -10.21 -9.80 -12.55
C TYR A 72 -9.12 -8.75 -12.72
N ILE A 73 -8.89 -8.31 -13.97
CA ILE A 73 -7.88 -7.29 -14.29
C ILE A 73 -8.21 -5.97 -13.58
N ASP A 74 -9.46 -5.51 -13.66
CA ASP A 74 -9.91 -4.26 -13.02
C ASP A 74 -9.75 -4.31 -11.50
N THR A 75 -10.10 -5.45 -10.89
CA THR A 75 -9.91 -5.64 -9.43
C THR A 75 -8.42 -5.65 -9.07
N LEU A 76 -7.57 -6.33 -9.85
CA LEU A 76 -6.13 -6.33 -9.61
C LEU A 76 -5.54 -4.92 -9.73
N LEU A 77 -5.91 -4.19 -10.78
CA LEU A 77 -5.43 -2.82 -10.99
C LEU A 77 -5.86 -1.88 -9.86
N HIS A 78 -7.09 -2.02 -9.36
CA HIS A 78 -7.57 -1.27 -8.20
C HIS A 78 -6.65 -1.45 -6.99
N GLU A 79 -6.34 -2.70 -6.64
CA GLU A 79 -5.47 -3.00 -5.49
C GLU A 79 -4.00 -2.61 -5.72
N MET A 80 -3.49 -2.70 -6.96
CA MET A 80 -2.14 -2.26 -7.31
C MET A 80 -1.98 -0.74 -7.19
N ILE A 81 -3.03 0.03 -7.51
CA ILE A 81 -3.02 1.49 -7.30
C ILE A 81 -2.95 1.81 -5.81
N HIS A 82 -3.70 1.10 -4.96
CA HIS A 82 -3.58 1.24 -3.51
C HIS A 82 -2.16 0.93 -3.02
N ALA A 83 -1.58 -0.18 -3.48
CA ALA A 83 -0.20 -0.55 -3.14
C ALA A 83 0.81 0.55 -3.52
N TYR A 84 0.71 1.09 -4.75
CA TYR A 84 1.56 2.17 -5.20
C TYR A 84 1.41 3.43 -4.31
N LEU A 85 0.19 3.80 -3.95
CA LEU A 85 -0.06 4.97 -3.09
C LEU A 85 0.45 4.76 -1.66
N PHE A 86 0.31 3.56 -1.10
CA PHE A 86 0.85 3.22 0.22
C PHE A 86 2.38 3.33 0.24
N ILE A 87 3.05 2.78 -0.77
CA ILE A 87 4.52 2.76 -0.85
C ILE A 87 5.09 4.15 -1.13
N THR A 88 4.52 4.88 -2.10
CA THR A 88 5.15 6.13 -2.61
C THR A 88 4.70 7.39 -1.89
N LYS A 89 3.49 7.41 -1.32
CA LYS A 89 2.89 8.63 -0.76
C LYS A 89 2.50 8.51 0.71
N ALA A 90 2.70 7.34 1.33
CA ALA A 90 2.29 7.04 2.71
C ALA A 90 0.82 7.39 2.99
N ILE A 91 -0.04 7.37 1.96
CA ILE A 91 -1.47 7.65 2.09
C ILE A 91 -2.10 6.40 2.71
N GLN A 92 -2.45 6.46 4.00
CA GLN A 92 -3.02 5.33 4.75
C GLN A 92 -4.55 5.22 4.64
N ASP A 93 -5.20 6.06 3.83
CA ASP A 93 -6.65 6.01 3.68
C ASP A 93 -7.04 4.76 2.88
N HIS A 94 -7.51 3.75 3.61
CA HIS A 94 -7.88 2.44 3.10
C HIS A 94 -9.21 2.46 2.33
N ASP A 95 -10.02 3.50 2.51
CA ASP A 95 -11.36 3.63 1.94
C ASP A 95 -11.37 4.66 0.79
N GLY A 96 -10.31 4.71 -0.02
CA GLY A 96 -10.08 5.63 -1.15
C GLY A 96 -11.12 5.59 -2.29
N HIS A 97 -12.41 5.60 -1.97
CA HIS A 97 -13.47 6.16 -2.76
C HIS A 97 -13.57 7.63 -2.35
N GLY A 98 -13.42 8.56 -3.30
CA GLY A 98 -13.68 9.98 -3.05
C GLY A 98 -14.99 10.20 -2.29
N GLU A 99 -15.10 11.30 -1.56
CA GLU A 99 -16.11 11.65 -0.53
C GLU A 99 -17.62 11.52 -0.88
N ASP A 100 -18.05 10.78 -1.90
CA ASP A 100 -19.42 10.75 -2.40
C ASP A 100 -20.24 9.49 -2.05
N VAL A 101 -19.77 8.61 -1.16
CA VAL A 101 -20.55 7.42 -0.73
C VAL A 101 -20.90 7.45 0.76
N LYS A 102 -21.20 8.64 1.30
CA LYS A 102 -21.78 8.78 2.65
C LYS A 102 -23.07 9.58 2.64
N LEU A 103 -24.00 9.23 1.74
CA LEU A 103 -25.40 9.69 1.79
C LEU A 103 -26.40 8.52 1.76
N ILE A 104 -26.07 7.39 2.39
CA ILE A 104 -27.10 6.46 2.84
C ILE A 104 -27.17 6.56 4.36
N PRO A 105 -28.19 7.21 4.93
CA PRO A 105 -28.46 7.17 6.35
C PRO A 105 -28.58 5.69 6.74
N LYS A 106 -27.62 5.18 7.51
CA LYS A 106 -27.82 3.90 8.19
C LYS A 106 -28.75 4.19 9.36
N ASP A 107 -30.04 4.02 9.11
CA ASP A 107 -31.09 4.18 10.08
C ASP A 107 -30.80 3.39 11.34
N SER A 108 -31.06 4.07 12.45
CA SER A 108 -30.95 3.59 13.81
C SER A 108 -31.82 2.36 14.07
N LYS A 109 -31.24 1.36 14.74
CA LYS A 109 -31.94 0.52 15.73
C LYS A 109 -30.94 -0.08 16.70
#